data_AF-A0AA42MV37-F1
#
_entry.id   AF-A0AA42MV37-F1
#
_cell.length_a   1.000
_cell.length_b   1.000
_cell.length_c   1.000
_cell.angle_alpha   90.00
_cell.angle_beta   90.00
_cell.angle_gamma   90.00
#
_symmetry.space_group_name_H-M   'P 1'
#
loop_
_entity.id
_entity.type
_entity.pdbx_description
1 polymer ?
#
loop_
_entity_poly.entity_id
_entity_poly.type
_entity_poly.pdbx_seq_one_letter_code
_entity_poly.pdbx_strand_id
1 'polypeptide(L)'
;MASKQSGQKKNAKAKFDSHQVILAPYPPLSGIYNCYAQIFRAARLPSIIQPDIKLLCLSTISGSEFCVLDNFLLVYASKKQNLRIDASYVVLTDIDLPKLEYQLSWHLFKLITELKIKINLIQPNSLLSALNTSLSKQAIYDLNALHHEKPRCELSLDLLAKLIDCSRNQLLYQQKKIHSSYTEKIQQLTEKCEALKHSEPSPNLFWRAQHAG
;
A
#
# COMPACT_ATOMS: atom_id res chain seq x y z
N MET A 1 -19.27 -14.65 -42.06
CA MET A 1 -19.13 -15.34 -40.76
C MET A 1 -18.96 -14.27 -39.68
N ALA A 2 -20.00 -14.07 -38.88
CA ALA A 2 -20.03 -13.05 -37.85
C ALA A 2 -19.13 -13.46 -36.67
N SER A 3 -18.05 -12.71 -36.44
CA SER A 3 -17.26 -12.82 -35.22
C SER A 3 -18.14 -12.34 -34.07
N LYS A 4 -18.60 -13.28 -33.23
CA LYS A 4 -19.37 -13.00 -32.03
C LYS A 4 -18.50 -12.16 -31.10
N GLN A 5 -18.79 -10.86 -31.02
CA GLN A 5 -18.45 -10.04 -29.86
C GLN A 5 -18.94 -10.80 -28.62
N SER A 6 -18.01 -11.32 -27.81
CA SER A 6 -18.37 -12.01 -26.57
C SER A 6 -19.04 -10.99 -25.66
N GLY A 7 -20.33 -11.16 -25.42
CA GLY A 7 -21.12 -10.26 -24.59
C GLY A 7 -20.41 -10.02 -23.26
N GLN A 8 -20.06 -8.77 -22.99
CA GLN A 8 -19.63 -8.33 -21.68
C GLN A 8 -20.74 -8.68 -20.69
N LYS A 9 -20.51 -9.69 -19.86
CA LYS A 9 -21.42 -10.06 -18.78
C LYS A 9 -21.35 -8.97 -17.71
N LYS A 10 -22.23 -7.98 -17.81
CA LYS A 10 -22.49 -7.03 -16.72
C LYS A 10 -22.74 -7.81 -15.43
N ASN A 11 -21.99 -7.53 -14.36
CA ASN A 11 -22.18 -8.12 -13.03
C ASN A 11 -22.10 -9.66 -12.98
N ALA A 12 -21.30 -10.29 -13.84
CA ALA A 12 -21.04 -11.73 -13.69
C ALA A 12 -20.27 -12.00 -12.39
N LYS A 13 -20.63 -13.11 -11.73
CA LYS A 13 -19.87 -13.65 -10.60
C LYS A 13 -18.93 -14.74 -11.10
N ALA A 14 -17.72 -14.79 -10.54
CA ALA A 14 -16.75 -15.84 -10.80
C ALA A 14 -16.14 -16.36 -9.51
N LYS A 15 -15.85 -17.65 -9.49
CA LYS A 15 -15.09 -18.30 -8.43
C LYS A 15 -13.81 -18.86 -9.01
N PHE A 16 -12.68 -18.50 -8.41
CA PHE A 16 -11.37 -18.98 -8.83
C PHE A 16 -10.40 -18.97 -7.64
N ASP A 17 -9.29 -19.69 -7.79
CA ASP A 17 -8.22 -19.66 -6.82
C ASP A 17 -7.16 -18.61 -7.19
N SER A 18 -6.58 -17.95 -6.20
CA SER A 18 -5.62 -16.86 -6.40
C SER A 18 -4.30 -17.26 -7.04
N HIS A 19 -3.97 -18.56 -7.08
CA HIS A 19 -2.78 -19.07 -7.80
C HIS A 19 -3.01 -19.22 -9.31
N GLN A 20 -4.27 -19.26 -9.75
CA GLN A 20 -4.61 -19.45 -11.16
C GLN A 20 -4.59 -18.12 -11.93
N VAL A 21 -4.52 -17.01 -11.20
CA VAL A 21 -4.73 -15.66 -11.73
C VAL A 21 -3.79 -14.66 -11.05
N ILE A 22 -3.48 -13.57 -11.74
CA ILE A 22 -2.74 -12.45 -11.18
C ILE A 22 -3.75 -11.43 -10.65
N LEU A 23 -3.61 -11.03 -9.39
CA LEU A 23 -4.39 -9.96 -8.79
C LEU A 23 -3.52 -8.73 -8.58
N ALA A 24 -3.91 -7.64 -9.22
CA ALA A 24 -3.25 -6.35 -9.09
C ALA A 24 -4.28 -5.28 -8.69
N PRO A 25 -3.89 -4.26 -7.90
CA PRO A 25 -4.77 -3.11 -7.69
C PRO A 25 -5.05 -2.45 -9.04
N TYR A 26 -6.27 -1.94 -9.24
CA TYR A 26 -6.58 -1.12 -10.40
C TYR A 26 -5.61 0.07 -10.46
N PRO A 27 -4.94 0.36 -11.60
CA PRO A 27 -3.79 1.27 -11.61
C PRO A 27 -4.03 2.66 -10.99
N PRO A 28 -5.18 3.33 -11.20
CA PRO A 28 -5.49 4.59 -10.51
C PRO A 28 -5.51 4.48 -8.97
N LEU A 29 -5.84 3.32 -8.42
CA LEU A 29 -5.90 3.07 -6.98
C LEU A 29 -4.59 2.51 -6.40
N SER A 30 -3.53 2.38 -7.21
CA SER A 30 -2.25 1.81 -6.79
C SER A 30 -1.63 2.55 -5.59
N GLY A 31 -1.74 3.88 -5.55
CA GLY A 31 -1.28 4.71 -4.43
C GLY A 31 -2.03 4.38 -3.13
N ILE A 32 -3.36 4.26 -3.20
CA ILE A 32 -4.18 3.87 -2.05
C ILE A 32 -3.82 2.46 -1.60
N TYR A 33 -3.70 1.49 -2.52
CA TYR A 33 -3.25 0.14 -2.20
C TYR A 33 -1.89 0.14 -1.48
N ASN A 34 -0.94 0.98 -1.90
CA ASN A 34 0.36 1.09 -1.25
C ASN A 34 0.24 1.56 0.21
N CYS A 35 -0.71 2.46 0.51
CA CYS A 35 -1.01 2.85 1.89
C CYS A 35 -1.52 1.66 2.71
N TYR A 36 -2.48 0.91 2.18
CA TYR A 36 -2.98 -0.33 2.80
C TYR A 36 -1.86 -1.35 3.04
N ALA A 37 -1.00 -1.59 2.05
CA ALA A 37 0.09 -2.55 2.15
C ALA A 37 1.11 -2.19 3.25
N GLN A 38 1.39 -0.90 3.46
CA GLN A 38 2.21 -0.45 4.58
C GLN A 38 1.54 -0.75 5.92
N ILE A 39 0.25 -0.46 6.07
CA ILE A 39 -0.52 -0.76 7.27
C ILE A 39 -0.58 -2.27 7.53
N PHE A 40 -0.86 -3.09 6.52
CA PHE A 40 -0.88 -4.55 6.65
C PHE A 40 0.47 -5.15 7.04
N ARG A 41 1.58 -4.59 6.55
CA ARG A 41 2.93 -5.00 6.98
C ARG A 41 3.19 -4.67 8.45
N ALA A 42 2.67 -3.53 8.92
CA ALA A 42 2.85 -3.10 10.30
C ALA A 42 1.83 -3.73 11.26
N ALA A 43 0.70 -4.24 10.76
CA ALA A 43 -0.34 -4.85 11.56
C ALA A 43 0.03 -6.28 12.02
N ARG A 44 -0.48 -6.69 13.18
CA ARG A 44 -0.44 -8.07 13.66
C ARG A 44 -1.49 -8.94 12.94
N LEU A 45 -1.39 -9.04 11.61
CA LEU A 45 -2.27 -9.92 10.84
C LEU A 45 -1.98 -11.39 11.18
N PRO A 46 -3.02 -12.26 11.21
CA PRO A 46 -2.82 -13.69 11.38
C PRO A 46 -2.01 -14.27 10.22
N SER A 47 -1.29 -15.37 10.47
CA SER A 47 -0.54 -16.08 9.43
C SER A 47 -1.43 -16.59 8.30
N ILE A 48 -2.68 -16.92 8.62
CA ILE A 48 -3.72 -17.26 7.66
C ILE A 48 -4.74 -16.12 7.67
N ILE A 49 -4.80 -15.38 6.57
CA ILE A 49 -5.78 -14.30 6.41
C ILE A 49 -6.99 -14.89 5.68
N GLN A 50 -8.17 -14.79 6.29
CA GLN A 50 -9.44 -15.09 5.64
C GLN A 50 -10.14 -13.77 5.35
N PRO A 51 -9.81 -13.09 4.23
CA PRO A 51 -10.51 -11.87 3.88
C PRO A 51 -11.98 -12.20 3.58
N ASP A 52 -12.88 -11.22 3.73
CA ASP A 52 -14.19 -11.33 3.09
C ASP A 52 -13.95 -11.63 1.60
N ILE A 53 -14.67 -12.61 1.08
CA ILE A 53 -14.29 -13.30 -0.16
C ILE A 53 -14.81 -12.53 -1.39
N LYS A 54 -15.62 -11.49 -1.17
CA LYS A 54 -16.17 -10.65 -2.23
C LYS A 54 -15.12 -9.66 -2.75
N LEU A 55 -14.92 -9.69 -4.05
CA LEU A 55 -13.98 -8.85 -4.78
C LEU A 55 -14.68 -8.15 -5.94
N LEU A 56 -14.60 -6.82 -6.04
CA LEU A 56 -14.94 -6.10 -7.26
C LEU A 56 -13.72 -6.05 -8.18
N CYS A 57 -13.85 -6.60 -9.38
CA CYS A 57 -12.74 -6.65 -10.33
C CYS A 57 -13.11 -6.22 -11.75
N LEU A 58 -12.11 -5.71 -12.45
CA LEU A 58 -12.13 -5.52 -13.90
C LEU A 58 -11.38 -6.71 -14.52
N SER A 59 -12.01 -7.41 -15.46
CA SER A 59 -11.31 -8.39 -16.29
C SER A 59 -10.41 -7.66 -17.28
N THR A 60 -9.11 -7.92 -17.27
CA THR A 60 -8.23 -7.43 -18.36
C THR A 60 -8.34 -8.36 -19.57
N ILE A 61 -7.91 -7.85 -20.72
CA ILE A 61 -7.98 -8.52 -22.03
C ILE A 61 -7.11 -9.79 -22.06
N SER A 62 -6.14 -9.94 -21.15
CA SER A 62 -5.21 -11.10 -21.09
C SER A 62 -5.78 -12.35 -20.40
N GLY A 63 -7.01 -12.30 -19.87
CA GLY A 63 -7.76 -13.47 -19.38
C GLY A 63 -7.28 -14.07 -18.06
N SER A 64 -6.04 -13.82 -17.64
CA SER A 64 -5.45 -14.33 -16.38
C SER A 64 -5.11 -13.24 -15.36
N GLU A 65 -5.33 -11.97 -15.67
CA GLU A 65 -5.09 -10.85 -14.76
C GLU A 65 -6.41 -10.13 -14.42
N PHE A 66 -6.59 -9.86 -13.13
CA PHE A 66 -7.74 -9.11 -12.63
C PHE A 66 -7.26 -7.85 -11.92
N CYS A 67 -7.78 -6.71 -12.36
CA CYS A 67 -7.59 -5.46 -11.65
C CYS A 67 -8.63 -5.35 -10.54
N VAL A 68 -8.18 -5.12 -9.32
CA VAL A 68 -8.98 -5.11 -8.11
C VAL A 68 -9.33 -3.68 -7.73
N LEU A 69 -10.62 -3.43 -7.52
CA LEU A 69 -11.17 -2.12 -7.15
C LEU A 69 -11.30 -1.95 -5.64
N ASP A 70 -11.57 -3.03 -4.92
CA ASP A 70 -11.78 -3.02 -3.47
C ASP A 70 -11.09 -4.21 -2.78
N ASN A 71 -11.17 -4.30 -1.45
CA ASN A 71 -10.63 -5.44 -0.70
C ASN A 71 -9.13 -5.69 -0.91
N PHE A 72 -8.31 -4.66 -0.66
CA PHE A 72 -6.85 -4.75 -0.78
C PHE A 72 -6.19 -5.75 0.17
N LEU A 73 -6.88 -6.19 1.23
CA LEU A 73 -6.41 -7.27 2.08
C LEU A 73 -6.28 -8.57 1.28
N LEU A 74 -7.23 -8.84 0.37
CA LEU A 74 -7.22 -10.01 -0.50
C LEU A 74 -6.03 -9.96 -1.47
N VAL A 75 -5.78 -8.80 -2.11
CA VAL A 75 -4.62 -8.58 -2.98
C VAL A 75 -3.30 -8.74 -2.21
N TYR A 76 -3.26 -8.28 -0.97
CA TYR A 76 -2.09 -8.41 -0.11
C TYR A 76 -1.85 -9.87 0.31
N ALA A 77 -2.91 -10.60 0.65
CA ALA A 77 -2.85 -11.97 1.14
C ALA A 77 -2.60 -13.01 0.02
N SER A 78 -3.11 -12.78 -1.19
CA SER A 78 -2.90 -13.67 -2.35
C SER A 78 -1.43 -13.84 -2.72
N LYS A 79 -0.58 -12.86 -2.37
CA LYS A 79 0.88 -12.91 -2.56
C LYS A 79 1.59 -13.86 -1.60
N LYS A 80 0.91 -14.32 -0.55
CA LYS A 80 1.49 -15.15 0.52
C LYS A 80 0.85 -16.52 0.64
N GLN A 81 -0.41 -16.65 0.26
CA GLN A 81 -1.17 -17.89 0.37
C GLN A 81 -2.17 -18.01 -0.77
N ASN A 82 -2.55 -19.25 -1.11
CA ASN A 82 -3.61 -19.50 -2.05
C ASN A 82 -4.99 -19.23 -1.40
N LEU A 83 -5.83 -18.47 -2.08
CA LEU A 83 -7.16 -18.05 -1.61
C LEU A 83 -8.23 -18.43 -2.62
N ARG A 84 -9.37 -18.92 -2.13
CA ARG A 84 -10.60 -19.03 -2.92
C ARG A 84 -11.28 -17.66 -2.96
N ILE A 85 -11.63 -17.20 -4.16
CA ILE A 85 -12.13 -15.84 -4.41
C ILE A 85 -13.51 -15.92 -5.04
N ASP A 86 -14.43 -15.06 -4.61
CA ASP A 86 -15.75 -14.84 -5.22
C ASP A 86 -15.77 -13.40 -5.76
N ALA A 87 -15.51 -13.27 -7.06
CA ALA A 87 -15.38 -11.99 -7.71
C ALA A 87 -16.67 -11.59 -8.43
N SER A 88 -17.00 -10.30 -8.39
CA SER A 88 -18.04 -9.68 -9.20
C SER A 88 -17.40 -8.72 -10.20
N TYR A 89 -17.67 -8.95 -11.49
CA TYR A 89 -17.13 -8.13 -12.57
C TYR A 89 -17.85 -6.79 -12.67
N VAL A 90 -17.09 -5.71 -12.81
CA VAL A 90 -17.59 -4.35 -13.01
C VAL A 90 -17.13 -3.84 -14.38
N VAL A 91 -17.93 -2.99 -15.02
CA VAL A 91 -17.52 -2.29 -16.25
C VAL A 91 -16.92 -0.94 -15.88
N LEU A 92 -15.82 -0.55 -16.53
CA LEU A 92 -15.09 0.70 -16.26
C LEU A 92 -15.98 1.96 -16.25
N THR A 93 -16.99 2.02 -17.11
CA THR A 93 -17.93 3.16 -17.22
C THR A 93 -18.80 3.37 -15.98
N ASP A 94 -18.93 2.35 -15.13
CA ASP A 94 -19.79 2.38 -13.95
C ASP A 94 -19.02 2.80 -12.68
N ILE A 95 -17.72 3.10 -12.81
CA ILE A 95 -16.84 3.43 -11.68
C ILE A 95 -16.81 4.93 -11.46
N ASP A 96 -17.45 5.38 -10.39
CA ASP A 96 -17.22 6.69 -9.79
C ASP A 96 -15.92 6.66 -8.98
N LEU A 97 -14.80 6.97 -9.66
CA LEU A 97 -13.47 6.87 -9.08
C LEU A 97 -13.28 7.78 -7.85
N PRO A 98 -13.65 9.08 -7.87
CA PRO A 98 -13.54 9.94 -6.68
C PRO A 98 -14.30 9.38 -5.46
N LYS A 99 -15.51 8.85 -5.68
CA LYS A 99 -16.29 8.22 -4.61
C LYS A 99 -15.62 6.96 -4.08
N LEU A 100 -15.06 6.13 -4.96
CA LEU A 100 -14.34 4.91 -4.56
C LEU A 100 -13.07 5.24 -3.77
N GLU A 101 -12.28 6.22 -4.22
CA GLU A 101 -11.10 6.70 -3.50
C GLU A 101 -11.45 7.22 -2.10
N TYR A 102 -12.55 7.96 -1.98
CA TYR A 102 -13.07 8.43 -0.69
C TYR A 102 -13.44 7.27 0.23
N GLN A 103 -14.21 6.30 -0.27
CA GLN A 103 -14.63 5.12 0.49
C GLN A 103 -13.44 4.28 0.95
N LEU A 104 -12.48 4.03 0.06
CA LEU A 104 -11.26 3.28 0.39
C LEU A 104 -10.38 4.02 1.37
N SER A 105 -10.31 5.35 1.31
CA SER A 105 -9.57 6.16 2.28
C SER A 105 -10.18 6.06 3.67
N TRP A 106 -11.51 6.18 3.78
CA TRP A 106 -12.22 6.00 5.05
C TRP A 106 -12.11 4.60 5.63
N HIS A 107 -12.24 3.59 4.76
CA HIS A 107 -12.04 2.21 5.18
C HIS A 107 -10.63 1.98 5.73
N LEU A 108 -9.61 2.64 5.15
CA LEU A 108 -8.25 2.57 5.68
C LEU A 108 -8.14 3.20 7.06
N PHE A 109 -8.70 4.39 7.27
CA PHE A 109 -8.67 5.04 8.59
C PHE A 109 -9.31 4.16 9.66
N LYS A 110 -10.49 3.61 9.35
CA LYS A 110 -11.16 2.66 10.25
C LYS A 110 -10.30 1.43 10.52
N LEU A 111 -9.72 0.84 9.47
CA LEU A 111 -8.87 -0.33 9.58
C LEU A 111 -7.60 -0.07 10.41
N ILE A 112 -6.98 1.12 10.29
CA ILE A 112 -5.84 1.51 11.13
C ILE A 112 -6.24 1.51 12.62
N THR A 113 -7.42 2.05 12.95
CA THR A 113 -7.90 2.11 14.34
C THR A 113 -8.30 0.75 14.92
N GLU A 114 -8.71 -0.20 14.07
CA GLU A 114 -9.12 -1.55 14.48
C GLU A 114 -7.93 -2.51 14.60
N LEU A 115 -6.85 -2.28 13.84
CA LEU A 115 -5.69 -3.16 13.83
C LEU A 115 -4.68 -2.81 14.92
N LYS A 116 -4.14 -3.84 15.56
CA LYS A 116 -2.98 -3.67 16.45
C LYS A 116 -1.72 -3.46 15.61
N ILE A 117 -1.33 -2.19 15.45
CA ILE A 117 -0.15 -1.82 14.67
C ILE A 117 1.13 -1.89 15.52
N LYS A 118 2.15 -2.54 14.97
CA LYS A 118 3.51 -2.58 15.52
C LYS A 118 4.29 -1.36 15.05
N ILE A 119 4.42 -0.35 15.91
CA ILE A 119 5.11 0.93 15.61
C ILE A 119 6.53 0.70 15.06
N ASN A 120 7.25 -0.30 15.56
CA ASN A 120 8.61 -0.61 15.11
C ASN A 120 8.70 -1.11 13.66
N LEU A 121 7.58 -1.44 13.02
CA LEU A 121 7.48 -1.83 11.61
C LEU A 121 7.00 -0.67 10.71
N ILE A 122 6.67 0.49 11.30
CA ILE A 122 6.27 1.68 10.57
C ILE A 122 7.50 2.51 10.20
N GLN A 123 7.47 3.10 9.01
CA GLN A 123 8.32 4.21 8.61
C GLN A 123 7.50 5.50 8.64
N PRO A 124 7.54 6.30 9.72
CA PRO A 124 6.55 7.34 9.98
C PRO A 124 6.44 8.39 8.87
N ASN A 125 7.58 8.94 8.41
CA ASN A 125 7.56 9.97 7.36
C ASN A 125 7.11 9.40 6.01
N SER A 126 7.51 8.17 5.69
CA SER A 126 7.10 7.50 4.44
C SER A 126 5.61 7.18 4.45
N LEU A 127 5.09 6.68 5.57
CA LEU A 127 3.67 6.41 5.75
C LEU A 127 2.85 7.71 5.68
N LEU A 128 3.25 8.75 6.41
CA LEU A 128 2.57 10.05 6.40
C LEU A 128 2.52 10.66 5.00
N SER A 129 3.66 10.64 4.30
CA SER A 129 3.77 11.13 2.92
C SER A 129 2.86 10.33 1.99
N ALA A 130 2.90 8.99 2.04
CA ALA A 130 2.05 8.14 1.21
C ALA A 130 0.55 8.40 1.45
N LEU A 131 0.13 8.51 2.72
CA LEU A 131 -1.26 8.82 3.06
C LEU A 131 -1.68 10.18 2.50
N ASN A 132 -0.85 11.21 2.69
CA ASN A 132 -1.16 12.57 2.22
C ASN A 132 -1.15 12.70 0.69
N THR A 133 -0.31 11.94 -0.01
CA THR A 133 -0.23 11.97 -1.47
C THR A 133 -1.33 11.14 -2.13
N SER A 134 -1.68 9.99 -1.56
CA SER A 134 -2.49 8.99 -2.28
C SER A 134 -3.93 8.88 -1.81
N LEU A 135 -4.28 9.30 -0.59
CA LEU A 135 -5.67 9.23 -0.13
C LEU A 135 -6.51 10.41 -0.63
N SER A 136 -7.82 10.20 -0.66
CA SER A 136 -8.79 11.24 -1.00
C SER A 136 -8.63 12.45 -0.07
N LYS A 137 -8.44 13.62 -0.68
CA LYS A 137 -8.32 14.90 0.03
C LYS A 137 -9.56 15.20 0.86
N GLN A 138 -10.74 14.84 0.35
CA GLN A 138 -12.00 14.99 1.07
C GLN A 138 -12.03 14.08 2.30
N ALA A 139 -11.61 12.81 2.19
CA ALA A 139 -11.58 11.91 3.33
C ALA A 139 -10.61 12.39 4.43
N ILE A 140 -9.45 12.92 4.04
CA ILE A 140 -8.50 13.53 4.99
C ILE A 140 -9.11 14.75 5.67
N TYR A 141 -9.77 15.62 4.90
CA TYR A 141 -10.44 16.81 5.43
C TYR A 141 -11.51 16.44 6.46
N ASP A 142 -12.39 15.50 6.12
CA ASP A 142 -13.47 15.06 6.99
C ASP A 142 -12.92 14.42 8.27
N LEU A 143 -11.88 13.59 8.17
CA LEU A 143 -11.20 13.03 9.33
C LEU A 143 -10.59 14.13 10.22
N ASN A 144 -9.91 15.10 9.61
CA ASN A 144 -9.34 16.24 10.35
C ASN A 144 -10.43 17.07 11.05
N ALA A 145 -11.60 17.22 10.44
CA ALA A 145 -12.73 17.98 10.98
C ALA A 145 -13.28 17.35 12.28
N LEU A 146 -13.09 16.05 12.49
CA LEU A 146 -13.44 15.37 13.74
C LEU A 146 -12.56 15.79 14.93
N HIS A 147 -11.40 16.39 14.67
CA HIS A 147 -10.38 16.67 15.69
C HIS A 147 -9.91 18.13 15.74
N HIS A 148 -10.26 18.95 14.75
CA HIS A 148 -9.74 20.31 14.59
C HIS A 148 -10.83 21.27 14.12
N GLU A 149 -10.89 22.48 14.70
CA GLU A 149 -11.82 23.55 14.27
C GLU A 149 -11.51 24.10 12.87
N LYS A 150 -10.24 24.03 12.44
CA LYS A 150 -9.78 24.45 11.10
C LYS A 150 -9.13 23.26 10.38
N PRO A 151 -9.94 22.33 9.83
CA PRO A 151 -9.44 21.14 9.16
C PRO A 151 -8.66 21.47 7.88
N ARG A 152 -7.64 20.65 7.61
CA ARG A 152 -6.79 20.74 6.40
C ARG A 152 -7.00 19.50 5.54
N CYS A 153 -6.57 19.52 4.29
CA CYS A 153 -6.58 18.34 3.41
C CYS A 153 -5.28 17.50 3.53
N GLU A 154 -4.62 17.58 4.69
CA GLU A 154 -3.38 16.86 5.01
C GLU A 154 -3.41 16.37 6.45
N LEU A 155 -3.00 15.11 6.65
CA LEU A 155 -2.77 14.50 7.95
C LEU A 155 -1.50 15.07 8.55
N SER A 156 -1.57 15.39 9.84
CA SER A 156 -0.41 15.73 10.65
C SER A 156 0.20 14.47 11.27
N LEU A 157 1.47 14.57 11.72
CA LEU A 157 2.09 13.51 12.49
C LEU A 157 1.33 13.22 13.79
N ASP A 158 0.72 14.24 14.40
CA ASP A 158 -0.08 14.10 15.61
C ASP A 158 -1.35 13.29 15.36
N LEU A 159 -2.05 13.55 14.25
CA LEU A 159 -3.23 12.77 13.90
C LEU A 159 -2.86 11.34 13.49
N LEU A 160 -1.75 11.16 12.77
CA LEU A 160 -1.23 9.83 12.46
C LEU A 160 -0.93 9.03 13.74
N ALA A 161 -0.33 9.68 14.74
CA ALA A 161 -0.05 9.06 16.03
C ALA A 161 -1.35 8.62 16.72
N LYS A 162 -2.38 9.48 16.72
CA LYS A 162 -3.72 9.16 17.26
C LYS A 162 -4.37 7.98 16.53
N LEU A 163 -4.35 7.95 15.20
CA LEU A 163 -4.91 6.87 14.40
C LEU A 163 -4.28 5.51 14.75
N ILE A 164 -2.96 5.49 14.92
CA ILE A 164 -2.17 4.28 15.18
C ILE A 164 -2.18 3.91 16.68
N ASP A 165 -2.88 4.68 17.52
CA ASP A 165 -2.92 4.52 18.97
C ASP A 165 -1.52 4.57 19.61
N CYS A 166 -0.79 5.65 19.32
CA CYS A 166 0.53 5.90 19.89
C CYS A 166 0.79 7.39 20.13
N SER A 167 1.89 7.71 20.81
CA SER A 167 2.33 9.09 20.98
C SER A 167 3.16 9.58 19.80
N ARG A 168 3.08 10.88 19.52
CA ARG A 168 3.95 11.56 18.54
C ARG A 168 5.44 11.26 18.78
N ASN A 169 5.86 11.22 20.04
CA ASN A 169 7.25 10.96 20.43
C ASN A 169 7.69 9.53 20.07
N GLN A 170 6.81 8.54 20.15
CA GLN A 170 7.12 7.18 19.71
C GLN A 170 7.35 7.13 18.20
N LEU A 171 6.56 7.86 17.41
CA LEU A 171 6.81 7.98 15.97
C LEU A 171 8.13 8.71 15.67
N LEU A 172 8.41 9.82 16.33
CA LEU A 172 9.67 10.56 16.16
C LEU A 172 10.89 9.71 16.53
N TYR A 173 10.80 8.97 17.64
CA TYR A 173 11.85 8.05 18.07
C TYR A 173 12.09 6.94 17.04
N GLN A 174 11.02 6.34 16.53
CA GLN A 174 11.11 5.33 15.47
C GLN A 174 11.75 5.90 14.19
N GLN A 175 11.37 7.12 13.78
CA GLN A 175 11.98 7.79 12.63
C GLN A 175 13.48 8.04 12.85
N LYS A 176 13.87 8.49 14.04
CA LYS A 176 15.29 8.67 14.42
C LYS A 176 16.04 7.34 14.33
N LYS A 177 15.48 6.26 14.86
CA LYS A 177 16.08 4.92 14.81
C LYS A 177 16.31 4.43 13.38
N ILE A 178 15.33 4.62 12.49
CA ILE A 178 15.46 4.28 11.06
C ILE A 178 16.58 5.09 10.41
N HIS A 179 16.62 6.40 10.67
CA HIS A 179 17.65 7.28 10.12
C HIS A 179 19.05 6.88 10.58
N SER A 180 19.24 6.64 11.88
CA SER A 180 20.52 6.15 12.42
C SER A 180 20.96 4.85 11.75
N SER A 181 20.06 3.86 11.63
CA SER A 181 20.38 2.59 10.96
C SER A 181 20.73 2.77 9.47
N TYR A 182 20.08 3.70 8.77
CA TYR A 182 20.40 4.01 7.38
C TYR A 182 21.77 4.67 7.26
N THR A 183 22.07 5.64 8.12
CA THR A 183 23.38 6.31 8.18
C THR A 183 24.50 5.32 8.48
N GLU A 184 24.30 4.39 9.42
CA GLU A 184 25.25 3.31 9.70
C GLU A 184 25.50 2.41 8.47
N LYS A 185 24.44 2.03 7.74
CA LYS A 185 24.57 1.23 6.52
C LYS A 185 25.29 1.98 5.40
N ILE A 186 24.99 3.27 5.20
CA ILE A 186 25.72 4.10 4.24
C ILE A 186 27.18 4.18 4.64
N GLN A 187 27.49 4.43 5.92
CA GLN A 187 28.86 4.53 6.40
C GLN A 187 29.64 3.23 6.14
N GLN A 188 29.05 2.06 6.45
CA GLN A 188 29.64 0.76 6.13
C GLN A 188 29.84 0.53 4.63
N LEU A 189 28.90 0.98 3.79
CA LEU A 189 29.03 0.89 2.34
C LEU A 189 30.12 1.82 1.80
N THR A 190 30.21 3.05 2.31
CA THR A 190 31.24 4.02 1.96
C THR A 190 32.62 3.55 2.40
N GLU A 191 32.74 2.89 3.56
CA GLU A 191 34.00 2.28 4.00
C GLU A 191 34.47 1.17 3.04
N LYS A 192 33.55 0.31 2.60
CA LYS A 192 33.82 -0.84 1.71
C LYS A 192 33.99 -0.46 0.23
N CYS A 193 33.35 0.62 -0.23
CA CYS A 193 33.38 1.04 -1.61
C CYS A 193 34.15 2.35 -1.75
N GLU A 194 35.39 2.26 -2.21
CA GLU A 194 36.28 3.41 -2.39
C GLU A 194 35.68 4.45 -3.35
N ALA A 195 34.95 4.01 -4.37
CA ALA A 195 34.21 4.89 -5.29
C ALA A 195 33.26 5.86 -4.57
N LEU A 196 32.59 5.43 -3.48
CA LEU A 196 31.65 6.26 -2.74
C LEU A 196 32.32 7.36 -1.89
N LYS A 197 33.66 7.35 -1.80
CA LYS A 197 34.45 8.40 -1.10
C LYS A 197 34.81 9.56 -2.02
N HIS A 198 34.59 9.43 -3.33
CA HIS A 198 34.95 10.44 -4.34
C HIS A 198 33.71 11.11 -4.92
N SER A 199 33.78 12.44 -5.10
CA SER A 199 32.70 13.24 -5.70
C SER A 199 32.42 12.92 -7.17
N GLU A 200 33.44 12.46 -7.90
CA GLU A 200 33.34 11.96 -9.27
C GLU A 200 33.94 10.55 -9.35
N PRO A 201 33.14 9.50 -9.10
CA PRO A 201 33.63 8.15 -9.12
C PRO A 201 33.96 7.69 -10.55
N SER A 202 35.20 7.28 -10.79
CA SER A 202 35.59 6.60 -12.04
C SER A 202 35.31 5.10 -11.96
N PRO A 203 35.06 4.41 -13.11
CA PRO A 203 34.78 2.97 -13.13
C PRO A 203 35.85 2.11 -12.44
N ASN A 204 37.10 2.56 -12.44
CA ASN A 204 38.23 1.87 -11.83
C ASN A 204 38.16 1.81 -10.29
N LEU A 205 37.35 2.67 -9.67
CA LEU A 205 37.16 2.71 -8.22
C LEU A 205 36.11 1.70 -7.72
N PHE A 206 35.19 1.28 -8.60
CA PHE A 206 34.18 0.27 -8.26
C PHE A 206 34.78 -1.14 -8.15
N TRP A 207 35.79 -1.45 -8.96
CA TRP A 207 36.50 -2.74 -8.96
C TRP A 207 37.53 -2.88 -7.82
N ARG A 208 37.79 -1.82 -7.07
CA ARG A 208 38.67 -1.82 -5.88
C ARG A 208 37.92 -2.04 -4.57
N ALA A 209 36.61 -2.34 -4.62
CA ALA A 209 35.88 -2.74 -3.42
C ALA A 209 36.60 -3.93 -2.79
N GLN A 210 37.11 -3.75 -1.56
CA GLN A 210 37.73 -4.84 -0.82
C GLN A 210 36.66 -5.90 -0.58
N HIS A 211 36.69 -6.97 -1.37
CA HIS A 211 35.97 -8.20 -1.09
C HIS A 211 36.65 -8.83 0.13
N ALA A 212 36.26 -8.40 1.32
CA ALA A 212 36.66 -9.07 2.55
C ALA A 212 36.15 -10.51 2.48
N GLY A 213 37.09 -11.47 2.52
CA GLY A 213 36.81 -12.89 2.73
C GLY A 213 36.31 -13.18 4.14
#